data_AF-A0A1H1R672-F1
#
_entry.id   AF-A0A1H1R672-F1
#
_cell.length_a   1.000
_cell.length_b   1.000
_cell.length_c   1.000
_cell.angle_alpha   90.00
_cell.angle_beta   90.00
_cell.angle_gamma   90.00
#
_symmetry.space_group_name_H-M   'P 1'
#
loop_
_entity.id
_entity.type
_entity.pdbx_description
1 polymer ?
#
loop_
_entity_poly.entity_id
_entity_poly.type
_entity_poly.pdbx_seq_one_letter_code
_entity_poly.pdbx_strand_id
1 'polypeptide(L)'
;MRFVIQILLWLVIIFLAYLTFNAVYEPIQFNKIKEKRYAKVISNLKDIRSSQLAHKEVAGEFAGDWDNLVKFLDTAEFAITQRRDTTFLDEEYKKTYGVDQYIESVVIDTLGFVPVKDSLFKGDEKRYRDMMNIPIEGVDGQFDLEAGTIQKGESQIPVFEVKVAKAKILNDQDRTLVLQENEIQSVDDVNGRYISVGSMSEVNTSGNWPKVYGDNE
;
A
#
# COMPACT_ATOMS: atom_id res chain seq x y z
N MET A 1 -51.03 22.30 36.69
CA MET A 1 -50.76 20.99 36.07
C MET A 1 -50.51 21.07 34.57
N ARG A 2 -51.39 21.69 33.75
CA ARG A 2 -51.20 21.78 32.28
C ARG A 2 -49.88 22.46 31.84
N PHE A 3 -49.47 23.54 32.51
CA PHE A 3 -48.27 24.30 32.16
C PHE A 3 -46.95 23.55 32.45
N VAL A 4 -46.89 22.78 33.54
CA VAL A 4 -45.71 21.98 33.92
C VAL A 4 -45.48 20.84 32.93
N ILE A 5 -46.56 20.16 32.52
CA ILE A 5 -46.51 19.11 31.50
C ILE A 5 -46.05 19.69 30.16
N GLN A 6 -46.51 20.89 29.80
CA GLN A 6 -46.10 21.55 28.57
C GLN A 6 -44.60 21.89 28.56
N ILE A 7 -44.05 22.40 29.67
CA ILE A 7 -42.60 22.67 29.79
C ILE A 7 -41.79 21.37 29.71
N LEU A 8 -42.22 20.32 30.40
CA LEU A 8 -41.55 19.01 30.35
C LEU A 8 -41.56 18.45 28.93
N LEU A 9 -42.69 18.57 28.23
CA LEU A 9 -42.83 18.10 26.86
C LEU A 9 -41.95 18.92 25.89
N TRP A 10 -41.81 20.22 26.09
CA TRP A 10 -40.84 21.04 25.35
C TRP A 10 -39.39 20.62 25.60
N LEU A 11 -39.02 20.31 26.85
CA LEU A 11 -37.70 19.78 27.18
C LEU A 11 -37.43 18.45 26.45
N VAL A 12 -38.42 17.56 26.41
CA VAL A 12 -38.33 16.29 25.67
C VAL A 12 -38.20 16.53 24.16
N ILE A 13 -38.94 17.48 23.58
CA ILE A 13 -38.82 17.83 22.16
C ILE A 13 -37.41 18.34 21.84
N ILE A 14 -36.85 19.24 22.65
CA ILE A 14 -35.49 19.77 22.45
C ILE A 14 -34.47 18.64 22.56
N PHE A 15 -34.63 17.74 23.53
CA PHE A 15 -33.76 16.58 23.70
C PHE A 15 -33.83 15.62 22.50
N LEU A 16 -35.04 15.31 22.02
CA LEU A 16 -35.24 14.48 20.83
C LEU A 16 -34.67 15.13 19.56
N ALA A 17 -34.84 16.45 19.41
CA ALA A 17 -34.26 17.20 18.29
C ALA A 17 -32.72 17.19 18.31
N TYR A 18 -32.11 17.24 19.50
CA TYR A 18 -30.67 17.08 19.65
C TYR A 18 -30.21 15.67 19.27
N LEU A 19 -30.92 14.63 19.74
CA LEU A 19 -30.59 13.24 19.40
C LEU A 19 -30.67 12.98 17.89
N THR A 20 -31.71 13.48 17.21
CA THR A 20 -31.85 13.30 15.75
C THR A 20 -30.79 14.07 14.98
N PHE A 21 -30.42 15.28 15.43
CA PHE A 21 -29.31 16.02 14.84
C PHE A 21 -27.98 15.27 15.02
N ASN A 22 -27.68 14.81 16.23
CA ASN A 22 -26.43 14.11 16.52
C ASN A 22 -26.32 12.81 15.72
N ALA A 23 -27.42 12.06 15.60
CA ALA A 23 -27.46 10.82 14.83
C ALA A 23 -27.09 10.99 13.34
N VAL A 24 -27.36 12.16 12.75
CA VAL A 24 -26.97 12.46 11.35
C VAL A 24 -25.58 13.09 11.28
N TYR A 25 -25.25 13.95 12.24
CA TYR A 25 -24.00 14.70 12.25
C TYR A 25 -22.78 13.80 12.53
N GLU A 26 -22.93 12.82 13.42
CA GLU A 26 -21.86 11.94 13.87
C GLU A 26 -21.29 11.07 12.73
N PRO A 27 -22.09 10.36 11.91
CA PRO A 27 -21.58 9.64 10.74
C PRO A 27 -20.86 10.53 9.72
N ILE A 28 -21.31 11.78 9.55
CA ILE A 28 -20.69 12.72 8.62
C ILE A 28 -19.29 13.12 9.11
N GLN A 29 -19.13 13.39 10.40
CA GLN A 29 -17.82 13.70 10.97
C GLN A 29 -16.90 12.50 10.95
N PHE A 30 -17.43 11.30 11.25
CA PHE A 30 -16.70 10.05 11.14
C PHE A 30 -16.12 9.86 9.74
N ASN A 31 -16.93 10.01 8.68
CA ASN A 31 -16.46 9.86 7.30
C ASN A 31 -15.36 10.87 6.93
N LYS A 32 -15.47 12.13 7.37
CA LYS A 32 -14.42 13.14 7.14
C LYS A 32 -13.10 12.79 7.82
N ILE A 33 -13.16 12.31 9.07
CA ILE A 33 -11.97 11.89 9.82
C ILE A 33 -11.38 10.63 9.19
N LYS A 34 -12.23 9.67 8.80
CA LYS A 34 -11.87 8.45 8.10
C LYS A 34 -11.07 8.74 6.85
N GLU A 35 -11.63 9.51 5.91
CA GLU A 35 -10.97 9.85 4.65
C GLU A 35 -9.59 10.50 4.86
N LYS A 36 -9.52 11.46 5.79
CA LYS A 36 -8.26 12.16 6.11
C LYS A 36 -7.19 11.22 6.68
N ARG A 37 -7.57 10.29 7.55
CA ARG A 37 -6.61 9.34 8.16
C ARG A 37 -6.23 8.23 7.19
N TYR A 38 -7.18 7.70 6.44
CA TYR A 38 -6.94 6.69 5.42
C TYR A 38 -6.00 7.23 4.35
N ALA A 39 -6.18 8.46 3.88
CA ALA A 39 -5.26 9.08 2.93
C ALA A 39 -3.80 9.10 3.42
N LYS A 40 -3.57 9.44 4.70
CA LYS A 40 -2.21 9.41 5.29
C LYS A 40 -1.64 8.00 5.36
N VAL A 41 -2.43 7.05 5.86
CA VAL A 41 -2.02 5.65 6.00
C VAL A 41 -1.72 5.03 4.64
N ILE A 42 -2.57 5.27 3.64
CA ILE A 42 -2.42 4.77 2.28
C ILE A 42 -1.18 5.38 1.61
N SER A 43 -0.87 6.65 1.86
CA SER A 43 0.39 7.25 1.36
C SER A 43 1.61 6.50 1.89
N ASN A 44 1.65 6.18 3.19
CA ASN A 44 2.75 5.40 3.77
C ASN A 44 2.78 3.97 3.20
N LEU A 45 1.62 3.31 3.05
CA LEU A 45 1.54 1.99 2.43
C LEU A 45 2.05 1.97 0.98
N LYS A 46 1.84 3.03 0.21
CA LYS A 46 2.41 3.19 -1.13
C LYS A 46 3.93 3.30 -1.08
N ASP A 47 4.47 4.08 -0.15
CA ASP A 47 5.92 4.21 0.03
C ASP A 47 6.56 2.85 0.41
N ILE A 48 5.91 2.11 1.31
CA ILE A 48 6.32 0.75 1.70
C ILE A 48 6.28 -0.19 0.49
N ARG A 49 5.21 -0.14 -0.29
CA ARG A 49 5.05 -0.95 -1.51
C ARG A 49 6.16 -0.68 -2.52
N SER A 50 6.45 0.58 -2.83
CA SER A 50 7.54 0.95 -3.75
C SER A 50 8.89 0.45 -3.24
N SER A 51 9.12 0.51 -1.93
CA SER A 51 10.33 -0.02 -1.30
C SER A 51 10.45 -1.54 -1.43
N GLN A 52 9.34 -2.25 -1.22
CA GLN A 52 9.29 -3.71 -1.37
C GLN A 52 9.47 -4.16 -2.82
N LEU A 53 8.88 -3.45 -3.78
CA LEU A 53 9.07 -3.71 -5.21
C LEU A 53 10.54 -3.50 -5.63
N ALA A 54 11.17 -2.44 -5.14
CA ALA A 54 12.60 -2.20 -5.35
C ALA A 54 13.47 -3.30 -4.74
N HIS A 55 13.14 -3.76 -3.53
CA HIS A 55 13.82 -4.88 -2.89
C HIS A 55 13.72 -6.15 -3.73
N LYS A 56 12.54 -6.46 -4.27
CA LYS A 56 12.35 -7.59 -5.18
C LYS A 56 13.15 -7.44 -6.48
N GLU A 57 13.23 -6.24 -7.04
CA GLU A 57 13.95 -6.01 -8.29
C GLU A 57 15.46 -6.23 -8.14
N VAL A 58 16.03 -5.82 -7.00
CA VAL A 58 17.48 -5.90 -6.76
C VAL A 58 17.90 -7.22 -6.10
N ALA A 59 17.18 -7.68 -5.07
CA ALA A 59 17.51 -8.87 -4.28
C ALA A 59 16.77 -10.14 -4.75
N GLY A 60 15.70 -10.01 -5.54
CA GLY A 60 14.89 -11.13 -6.02
C GLY A 60 13.80 -11.62 -5.05
N GLU A 61 13.79 -11.13 -3.81
CA GLU A 61 12.84 -11.48 -2.75
C GLU A 61 12.23 -10.24 -2.09
N PHE A 62 11.22 -10.41 -1.23
CA PHE A 62 10.65 -9.32 -0.43
C PHE A 62 11.25 -9.31 0.98
N ALA A 63 11.35 -8.13 1.58
CA ALA A 63 11.87 -8.00 2.94
C ALA A 63 10.77 -8.31 3.97
N GLY A 64 11.02 -9.28 4.85
CA GLY A 64 10.12 -9.66 5.95
C GLY A 64 10.30 -8.84 7.23
N ASP A 65 11.37 -8.06 7.33
CA ASP A 65 11.68 -7.25 8.51
C ASP A 65 11.93 -5.79 8.13
N TRP A 66 11.49 -4.88 9.01
CA TRP A 66 11.68 -3.43 8.83
C TRP A 66 13.15 -3.02 8.79
N ASP A 67 13.98 -3.58 9.66
CA ASP A 67 15.41 -3.26 9.72
C ASP A 67 16.12 -3.65 8.41
N ASN A 68 15.75 -4.81 7.84
CA ASN A 68 16.29 -5.27 6.56
C ASN A 68 15.84 -4.36 5.41
N LEU A 69 14.57 -3.96 5.39
CA LEU A 69 14.05 -3.05 4.38
C LEU A 69 14.73 -1.67 4.46
N VAL A 70 14.88 -1.10 5.64
CA VAL A 70 15.53 0.21 5.83
C VAL A 70 17.02 0.14 5.46
N LYS A 71 17.72 -0.92 5.87
CA LYS A 71 19.12 -1.14 5.50
C LYS A 71 19.31 -1.30 4.00
N PHE A 72 18.39 -2.00 3.33
CA PHE A 72 18.37 -2.12 1.88
C PHE A 72 18.25 -0.74 1.23
N LEU A 73 17.27 0.08 1.65
CA LEU A 73 17.09 1.41 1.09
C LEU A 73 18.31 2.33 1.28
N ASP A 74 19.03 2.18 2.39
CA ASP A 74 20.26 2.94 2.67
C ASP A 74 21.45 2.53 1.81
N THR A 75 21.55 1.26 1.43
CA THR A 75 22.76 0.66 0.83
C THR A 75 22.62 0.28 -0.64
N ALA A 76 21.40 0.02 -1.11
CA ALA A 76 21.16 -0.52 -2.43
C ALA A 76 21.15 0.55 -3.52
N GLU A 77 21.55 0.13 -4.72
CA GLU A 77 21.59 0.96 -5.91
C GLU A 77 20.89 0.21 -7.06
N PHE A 78 20.11 0.94 -7.85
CA PHE A 78 19.55 0.46 -9.11
C PHE A 78 20.61 0.46 -10.19
N ALA A 79 20.76 -0.66 -10.88
CA ALA A 79 21.56 -0.74 -12.10
C ALA A 79 20.74 -0.17 -13.28
N ILE A 80 21.20 0.94 -13.86
CA ILE A 80 20.62 1.46 -15.10
C ILE A 80 21.05 0.52 -16.23
N THR A 81 20.13 -0.28 -16.73
CA THR A 81 20.39 -1.20 -17.84
C THR A 81 19.84 -0.62 -19.14
N GLN A 82 20.59 -0.79 -20.22
CA GLN A 82 20.15 -0.49 -21.57
C GLN A 82 20.06 -1.78 -22.36
N ARG A 83 18.86 -2.06 -22.87
CA ARG A 83 18.64 -3.13 -23.83
C ARG A 83 18.91 -2.61 -25.24
N ARG A 84 19.85 -3.24 -25.95
CA ARG A 84 20.12 -2.98 -27.36
C ARG A 84 19.91 -4.25 -28.17
N ASP A 85 19.00 -4.16 -29.13
CA ASP A 85 18.81 -5.22 -30.12
C ASP A 85 19.95 -5.12 -31.14
N THR A 86 20.68 -6.22 -31.29
CA THR A 86 21.79 -6.33 -32.22
C THR A 86 21.54 -7.49 -33.16
N THR A 87 22.01 -7.33 -34.40
CA THR A 87 21.87 -8.37 -35.41
C THR A 87 23.25 -8.63 -35.98
N PHE A 88 23.69 -9.89 -35.96
CA PHE A 88 24.95 -10.29 -36.56
C PHE A 88 24.74 -11.46 -37.51
N LEU A 89 25.65 -11.57 -38.49
CA LEU A 89 25.60 -12.61 -39.51
C LEU A 89 25.99 -13.95 -38.89
N ASP A 90 25.20 -14.98 -39.13
CA ASP A 90 25.50 -16.35 -38.73
C ASP A 90 26.55 -16.95 -39.67
N GLU A 91 27.82 -16.83 -39.28
CA GLU A 91 28.95 -17.34 -40.06
C GLU A 91 28.92 -18.86 -40.22
N GLU A 92 28.37 -19.59 -39.25
CA GLU A 92 28.29 -21.06 -39.26
C GLU A 92 27.22 -21.55 -40.24
N TYR A 93 26.05 -20.91 -40.22
CA TYR A 93 24.99 -21.17 -41.18
C TYR A 93 25.38 -20.78 -42.61
N LYS A 94 26.02 -19.62 -42.77
CA LYS A 94 26.54 -19.17 -44.06
C LYS A 94 27.57 -20.14 -44.65
N LYS A 95 28.46 -20.68 -43.82
CA LYS A 95 29.47 -21.67 -44.26
C LYS A 95 28.84 -23.01 -44.67
N THR A 96 27.73 -23.39 -44.03
CA THR A 96 27.05 -24.67 -44.27
C THR A 96 26.11 -24.62 -45.47
N TYR A 97 25.35 -23.54 -45.62
CA TYR A 97 24.26 -23.45 -46.62
C TYR A 97 24.50 -22.40 -47.71
N GLY A 98 25.53 -21.55 -47.59
CA GLY A 98 25.87 -20.53 -48.59
C GLY A 98 24.89 -19.35 -48.68
N VAL A 99 23.95 -19.25 -47.73
CA VAL A 99 22.93 -18.18 -47.65
C VAL A 99 23.20 -17.32 -46.43
N ASP A 100 23.05 -16.00 -46.58
CA ASP A 100 23.15 -15.07 -45.47
C ASP A 100 21.94 -15.21 -44.54
N GLN A 101 22.18 -15.66 -43.32
CA GLN A 101 21.21 -15.67 -42.24
C GLN A 101 21.70 -14.75 -41.12
N TYR A 102 20.80 -13.94 -40.58
CA TYR A 102 21.08 -13.00 -39.51
C TYR A 102 20.43 -13.49 -38.22
N ILE A 103 21.20 -13.56 -37.14
CA ILE A 103 20.70 -13.88 -35.80
C ILE A 103 20.43 -12.57 -35.07
N GLU A 104 19.23 -12.45 -34.54
CA GLU A 104 18.86 -11.38 -33.61
C GLU A 104 19.32 -11.77 -32.19
N SER A 105 20.07 -10.89 -31.55
CA SER A 105 20.54 -11.07 -30.18
C SER A 105 20.34 -9.77 -29.39
N VAL A 106 19.88 -9.94 -28.16
CA VAL A 106 19.61 -8.84 -27.24
C VAL A 106 20.80 -8.70 -26.30
N VAL A 107 21.51 -7.58 -26.39
CA VAL A 107 22.60 -7.25 -25.47
C VAL A 107 22.05 -6.30 -24.41
N ILE A 108 22.25 -6.66 -23.13
CA ILE A 108 21.91 -5.80 -21.99
C ILE A 108 23.22 -5.25 -21.44
N ASP A 109 23.39 -3.93 -21.53
CA ASP A 109 24.56 -3.23 -20.99
C ASP A 109 24.18 -2.44 -19.75
N THR A 110 25.11 -2.27 -18.79
CA THR A 110 24.86 -1.53 -17.55
C THR A 110 25.55 -0.17 -17.61
N LEU A 111 24.77 0.91 -17.71
CA LEU A 111 25.25 2.28 -17.90
C LEU A 111 25.74 2.94 -16.61
N GLY A 112 25.29 2.47 -15.45
CA GLY A 112 25.67 3.02 -14.14
C GLY A 112 24.75 2.59 -13.02
N PHE A 113 24.98 3.15 -11.84
CA PHE A 113 24.22 2.85 -10.62
C PHE A 113 23.60 4.13 -10.04
N VAL A 114 22.36 4.03 -9.56
CA VAL A 114 21.66 5.13 -8.86
C VAL A 114 21.14 4.64 -7.53
N PRO A 115 21.41 5.33 -6.41
CA PRO A 115 20.90 4.92 -5.09
C PRO A 115 19.37 4.81 -5.05
N VAL A 116 18.87 3.74 -4.43
CA VAL A 116 17.42 3.48 -4.33
C VAL A 116 16.71 4.60 -3.57
N LYS A 117 17.32 5.09 -2.49
CA LYS A 117 16.80 6.23 -1.70
C LYS A 117 16.60 7.51 -2.50
N ASP A 118 17.48 7.80 -3.46
CA ASP A 118 17.40 9.01 -4.27
C ASP A 118 16.32 8.86 -5.35
N SER A 119 16.19 7.66 -5.91
CA SER A 119 15.16 7.34 -6.91
C SER A 119 13.74 7.37 -6.31
N LEU A 120 13.52 6.70 -5.17
CA LEU A 120 12.19 6.56 -4.58
C LEU A 120 11.78 7.74 -3.70
N PHE A 121 12.72 8.25 -2.88
CA PHE A 121 12.43 9.24 -1.84
C PHE A 121 13.02 10.61 -2.12
N LYS A 122 13.71 10.80 -3.26
CA LYS A 122 14.38 12.06 -3.63
C LYS A 122 15.35 12.55 -2.54
N GLY A 123 15.95 11.61 -1.80
CA GLY A 123 16.88 11.89 -0.71
C GLY A 123 16.23 12.27 0.64
N ASP A 124 14.91 12.14 0.81
CA ASP A 124 14.25 12.37 2.10
C ASP A 124 14.43 11.17 3.05
N GLU A 125 15.44 11.26 3.92
CA GLU A 125 15.77 10.20 4.88
C GLU A 125 14.69 9.93 5.90
N LYS A 126 13.94 10.96 6.28
CA LYS A 126 12.90 10.83 7.29
C LYS A 126 11.76 9.96 6.78
N ARG A 127 11.42 10.10 5.49
CA ARG A 127 10.25 9.44 4.90
C ARG A 127 10.34 7.92 4.91
N TYR A 128 11.49 7.34 4.54
CA TYR A 128 11.63 5.88 4.54
C TYR A 128 12.00 5.31 5.91
N ARG A 129 12.59 6.09 6.82
CA ARG A 129 12.82 5.63 8.19
C ARG A 129 11.52 5.61 8.99
N ASP A 130 10.66 6.60 8.80
CA ASP A 130 9.40 6.71 9.54
C ASP A 130 8.24 5.92 8.92
N MET A 131 8.39 5.36 7.70
CA MET A 131 7.30 4.66 7.01
C MET A 131 6.78 3.43 7.77
N MET A 132 7.62 2.82 8.62
CA MET A 132 7.23 1.68 9.48
C MET A 132 6.15 2.04 10.48
N ASN A 133 6.05 3.33 10.86
CA ASN A 133 5.14 3.82 11.87
C ASN A 133 3.81 4.28 11.27
N ILE A 134 2.73 4.07 12.00
CA ILE A 134 1.39 4.52 11.62
C ILE A 134 1.36 6.06 11.74
N PRO A 135 1.07 6.82 10.65
CA PRO A 135 1.17 8.28 10.63
C PRO A 135 -0.08 8.96 11.23
N ILE A 136 -0.49 8.54 12.43
CA ILE A 136 -1.68 9.03 13.14
C ILE A 136 -1.28 9.50 14.54
N GLU A 137 -1.65 10.74 14.86
CA GLU A 137 -1.40 11.32 16.18
C GLU A 137 -2.14 10.52 17.27
N GLY A 138 -1.41 10.06 18.29
CA GLY A 138 -1.96 9.30 19.40
C GLY A 138 -2.11 7.79 19.15
N VAL A 139 -1.62 7.27 18.02
CA VAL A 139 -1.53 5.83 17.76
C VAL A 139 -0.06 5.43 17.67
N ASP A 140 0.47 4.88 18.77
CA ASP A 140 1.79 4.26 18.74
C ASP A 140 1.65 2.83 18.21
N GLY A 141 2.15 2.61 16.99
CA GLY A 141 2.12 1.29 16.37
C GLY A 141 2.85 1.27 15.04
N GLN A 142 3.37 0.09 14.71
CA GLN A 142 3.97 -0.19 13.41
C GLN A 142 2.99 -0.96 12.53
N PHE A 143 3.23 -0.92 11.22
CA PHE A 143 2.54 -1.80 10.28
C PHE A 143 3.01 -3.24 10.47
N ASP A 144 2.06 -4.18 10.38
CA ASP A 144 2.36 -5.60 10.43
C ASP A 144 2.90 -6.01 9.05
N LEU A 145 4.19 -6.31 8.96
CA LEU A 145 4.91 -6.72 7.75
C LEU A 145 5.16 -8.23 7.79
N GLU A 146 4.74 -8.93 6.75
CA GLU A 146 5.03 -10.35 6.55
C GLU A 146 5.55 -10.55 5.11
N ALA A 147 6.56 -11.40 4.95
CA ALA A 147 7.07 -11.80 3.63
C ALA A 147 7.24 -13.33 3.59
N GLY A 148 7.12 -13.89 2.39
CA GLY A 148 7.29 -15.32 2.17
C GLY A 148 7.26 -15.69 0.69
N THR A 149 7.03 -16.97 0.41
CA THR A 149 6.97 -17.49 -0.96
C THR A 149 5.75 -18.38 -1.13
N ILE A 150 5.03 -18.20 -2.23
CA ILE A 150 3.93 -19.09 -2.63
C ILE A 150 4.41 -19.99 -3.75
N GLN A 151 4.13 -21.29 -3.62
CA GLN A 151 4.37 -22.25 -4.68
C GLN A 151 3.18 -22.24 -5.64
N LYS A 152 3.40 -21.82 -6.90
CA LYS A 152 2.43 -21.96 -7.99
C LYS A 152 3.00 -22.92 -9.03
N GLY A 153 2.54 -24.17 -8.98
CA GLY A 153 3.09 -25.25 -9.81
C GLY A 153 4.52 -25.57 -9.40
N GLU A 154 5.46 -25.44 -10.34
CA GLU A 154 6.90 -25.68 -10.12
C GLU A 154 7.67 -24.42 -9.70
N SER A 155 7.06 -23.23 -9.83
CA SER A 155 7.73 -21.95 -9.54
C SER A 155 7.40 -21.45 -8.13
N GLN A 156 8.43 -21.04 -7.40
CA GLN A 156 8.30 -20.30 -6.15
C GLN A 156 8.24 -18.81 -6.45
N ILE A 157 7.16 -18.16 -6.05
CA ILE A 157 6.94 -16.73 -6.28
C ILE A 157 7.01 -16.02 -4.92
N PRO A 158 7.92 -15.05 -4.74
CA PRO A 158 7.97 -14.28 -3.51
C PRO A 158 6.71 -13.41 -3.39
N VAL A 159 6.21 -13.27 -2.18
CA VAL A 159 5.05 -12.45 -1.82
C VAL A 159 5.32 -11.70 -0.52
N PHE A 160 4.56 -10.63 -0.30
CA PHE A 160 4.55 -9.89 0.96
C PHE A 160 3.14 -9.42 1.25
N GLU A 161 2.87 -9.18 2.53
CA GLU A 161 1.67 -8.49 2.99
C GLU A 161 2.08 -7.47 4.04
N VAL A 162 1.61 -6.24 3.86
CA VAL A 162 1.66 -5.21 4.90
C VAL A 162 0.25 -4.84 5.26
N LYS A 163 -0.13 -4.92 6.53
CA LYS A 163 -1.49 -4.65 7.00
C LYS A 163 -1.54 -3.78 8.25
N VAL A 164 -2.65 -3.06 8.38
CA VAL A 164 -3.01 -2.30 9.58
C VAL A 164 -4.50 -2.41 9.84
N ALA A 165 -4.90 -2.61 11.10
CA ALA A 165 -6.31 -2.69 11.47
C ALA A 165 -6.98 -1.30 11.39
N LYS A 166 -8.14 -1.21 10.75
CA LYS A 166 -8.95 0.02 10.70
C LYS A 166 -9.30 0.52 12.10
N ALA A 167 -9.55 -0.41 13.03
CA ALA A 167 -9.81 -0.09 14.43
C ALA A 167 -8.64 0.61 15.14
N LYS A 168 -7.38 0.36 14.73
CA LYS A 168 -6.22 1.11 15.25
C LYS A 168 -6.20 2.54 14.72
N ILE A 169 -6.60 2.74 13.46
CA ILE A 169 -6.62 4.05 12.78
C ILE A 169 -7.73 4.95 13.34
N LEU A 170 -8.87 4.37 13.68
CA LEU A 170 -10.08 5.06 14.15
C LEU A 170 -10.34 4.83 15.64
N ASN A 171 -9.27 4.70 16.43
CA ASN A 171 -9.33 4.33 17.85
C ASN A 171 -10.13 5.31 18.75
N ASP A 172 -10.22 6.58 18.36
CA ASP A 172 -10.92 7.66 19.06
C ASP A 172 -12.37 7.86 18.60
N GLN A 173 -12.82 7.10 17.60
CA GLN A 173 -14.17 7.19 17.06
C GLN A 173 -15.14 6.23 17.76
N ASP A 174 -16.45 6.42 17.54
CA ASP A 174 -17.47 5.53 18.09
C ASP A 174 -17.26 4.08 17.64
N ARG A 175 -17.27 3.16 18.62
CA ARG A 175 -16.99 1.74 18.38
C ARG A 175 -18.01 1.10 17.44
N THR A 176 -19.26 1.53 17.47
CA THR A 176 -20.34 1.03 16.62
C THR A 176 -20.07 1.40 15.16
N LEU A 177 -19.67 2.64 14.90
CA LEU A 177 -19.30 3.09 13.56
C LEU A 177 -18.06 2.38 13.03
N VAL A 178 -17.06 2.14 13.89
CA VAL A 178 -15.85 1.35 13.52
C VAL A 178 -16.21 -0.11 13.22
N LEU A 179 -17.10 -0.72 13.98
CA LEU A 179 -17.58 -2.09 13.70
C LEU A 179 -18.36 -2.16 12.40
N GLN A 180 -19.23 -1.18 12.13
CA GLN A 180 -19.95 -1.10 10.86
C GLN A 180 -18.96 -0.96 9.68
N GLU A 181 -17.97 -0.08 9.80
CA GLU A 181 -16.92 0.12 8.79
C GLU A 181 -16.05 -1.13 8.54
N ASN A 182 -15.88 -1.99 9.55
CA ASN A 182 -15.19 -3.27 9.41
C ASN A 182 -15.98 -4.33 8.63
N GLU A 183 -17.29 -4.14 8.50
CA GLU A 183 -18.22 -5.04 7.78
C GLU A 183 -18.58 -4.53 6.38
N ILE A 184 -18.20 -3.29 6.04
CA ILE A 184 -18.46 -2.71 4.72
C ILE A 184 -17.73 -3.53 3.65
N GLN A 185 -18.50 -3.91 2.62
CA GLN A 185 -18.01 -4.40 1.35
C GLN A 185 -18.52 -3.46 0.25
N SER A 186 -17.65 -2.60 -0.25
CA SER A 186 -17.98 -1.61 -1.27
C SER A 186 -16.83 -1.45 -2.25
N VAL A 187 -17.14 -1.00 -3.46
CA VAL A 187 -16.13 -0.64 -4.46
C VAL A 187 -15.46 0.68 -4.11
N ASP A 188 -16.18 1.55 -3.40
CA ASP A 188 -15.76 2.91 -3.05
C ASP A 188 -15.11 3.01 -1.66
N ASP A 189 -15.05 1.92 -0.91
CA ASP A 189 -14.42 1.86 0.43
C ASP A 189 -13.33 0.77 0.48
N VAL A 190 -12.48 0.83 1.52
CA VAL A 190 -11.51 -0.23 1.79
C VAL A 190 -12.26 -1.46 2.29
N ASN A 191 -12.07 -2.62 1.67
CA ASN A 191 -12.81 -3.82 2.07
C ASN A 191 -12.18 -4.53 3.26
N GLY A 192 -13.02 -4.97 4.20
CA GLY A 192 -12.62 -5.76 5.36
C GLY A 192 -12.10 -4.94 6.55
N ARG A 193 -11.47 -5.63 7.50
CA ARG A 193 -11.04 -5.05 8.81
C ARG A 193 -9.67 -4.39 8.77
N TYR A 194 -8.92 -4.62 7.70
CA TYR A 194 -7.54 -4.19 7.55
C TYR A 194 -7.42 -3.33 6.30
N ILE A 195 -6.56 -2.33 6.35
CA ILE A 195 -6.00 -1.71 5.16
C ILE A 195 -4.69 -2.45 4.88
N SER A 196 -4.57 -3.04 3.70
CA SER A 196 -3.41 -3.86 3.35
C SER A 196 -2.91 -3.60 1.93
N VAL A 197 -1.64 -3.91 1.75
CA VAL A 197 -0.98 -3.97 0.44
C VAL A 197 -0.27 -5.30 0.30
N GLY A 198 -0.44 -5.92 -0.86
CA GLY A 198 0.04 -7.27 -1.10
C GLY A 198 -0.85 -8.36 -0.48
N SER A 199 -0.42 -9.60 -0.61
CA SER A 199 -1.12 -10.77 -0.07
C SER A 199 -0.14 -11.92 0.15
N MET A 200 -0.29 -12.63 1.27
CA MET A 200 0.45 -13.88 1.54
C MET A 200 -0.20 -15.11 0.91
N SER A 201 -1.46 -15.02 0.47
CA SER A 201 -2.21 -16.15 -0.11
C SER A 201 -2.25 -16.13 -1.63
N GLU A 202 -2.08 -14.95 -2.23
CA GLU A 202 -2.11 -14.78 -3.68
C GLU A 202 -0.93 -13.95 -4.15
N VAL A 203 -0.54 -14.13 -5.42
CA VAL A 203 0.49 -13.29 -6.04
C VAL A 203 -0.14 -11.95 -6.40
N ASN A 204 -0.25 -11.09 -5.39
CA ASN A 204 -0.80 -9.75 -5.51
C ASN A 204 0.14 -8.78 -4.78
N THR A 205 0.38 -7.62 -5.39
CA THR A 205 1.16 -6.52 -4.79
C THR A 205 0.34 -5.24 -4.67
N SER A 206 -0.93 -5.26 -5.09
CA SER A 206 -1.84 -4.14 -5.08
C SER A 206 -2.42 -3.89 -3.69
N GLY A 207 -2.89 -2.66 -3.48
CA GLY A 207 -3.59 -2.25 -2.27
C GLY A 207 -5.07 -2.64 -2.28
N ASN A 208 -5.66 -2.85 -1.11
CA ASN A 208 -7.09 -3.13 -0.96
C ASN A 208 -7.98 -1.86 -0.88
N TRP A 209 -7.42 -0.69 -1.25
CA TRP A 209 -8.13 0.59 -1.24
C TRP A 209 -8.65 1.00 -2.63
N PRO A 210 -9.72 1.81 -2.68
CA PRO A 210 -10.27 2.33 -3.92
C PRO A 210 -9.42 3.46 -4.53
N LYS A 211 -9.61 3.70 -5.83
CA LYS A 211 -8.86 4.71 -6.61
C LYS A 211 -9.04 6.15 -6.10
N VAL A 212 -10.06 6.42 -5.28
CA VAL A 212 -10.25 7.73 -4.65
C VAL A 212 -9.11 8.13 -3.71
N TYR A 213 -8.38 7.16 -3.14
CA TYR A 213 -7.17 7.40 -2.35
C TYR A 213 -5.89 7.34 -3.21
N GLY A 214 -6.05 7.42 -4.53
CA GLY A 214 -5.02 7.29 -5.56
C GLY A 214 -4.80 5.85 -6.01
N ASP A 215 -3.86 5.66 -6.94
CA ASP A 215 -3.68 4.37 -7.61
C ASP A 215 -3.37 3.24 -6.63
N ASN A 216 -3.96 2.07 -6.89
CA ASN A 216 -3.81 0.85 -6.10
C ASN A 216 -3.01 -0.22 -6.86
N GLU A 217 -2.76 0.01 -8.15
CA GLU A 217 -1.87 -0.74 -9.05
C GLU A 217 -0.45 -0.20 -9.08
#